data_AF-A6GID4-F1
#
_entry.id   AF-A6GID4-F1
#
_cell.length_a   1.000
_cell.length_b   1.000
_cell.length_c   1.000
_cell.angle_alpha   90.00
_cell.angle_beta   90.00
_cell.angle_gamma   90.00
#
_symmetry.space_group_name_H-M   'P 1'
#
loop_
_entity.id
_entity.type
_entity.pdbx_description
1 polymer ?
#
loop_
_entity_poly.entity_id
_entity_poly.type
_entity_poly.pdbx_seq_one_letter_code
_entity_poly.pdbx_strand_id
1 'polypeptide(L)'
;MSLSMGAAVDAGSSDDEVGASEGPETSTDTSASSGSGESTGSDGSTADTTDTDEGTETTAGRPCDGSEGFDFSYLWVANTTQGSVSKVNTATMVEEARYITGPHDPGWLSPSRTTVSLDGRLAMVGNRRKRSVTMIAANVADCVDQDQDGVITTSTGPEDLLPFGEDECVLWTTALPDAGGGQESGPRGMGFEPGELNLETCAYEDPKVWVGWHGGLDTHAHMARLDPLTGAVEGVASVHDWDSGWNEYAPYGAAYDGAGHVWFTALRGDLFRVDTGSFALERWTAPAAVQAYGMSVDPNGDPWFGGCTGPVSMFDADTETFTTVEGTHACHRGVAADTLGNIWVASNSPCGLVQIDRDSRTLIAFHGDEYFDHHCAKPVGVSVDVEGFVWLVDQEGWAWKIDPETLAKEHLLIPGNHYTYSDMTGGGLSAVVHPQ
;
A
#
# COMPACT_ATOMS: atom_id res chain seq x y z
N MET A 1 -55.48 -16.16 -0.19
CA MET A 1 -55.13 -17.08 -1.31
C MET A 1 -54.50 -16.25 -2.41
N SER A 2 -53.38 -16.73 -3.00
CA SER A 2 -52.68 -16.20 -4.19
C SER A 2 -52.23 -14.72 -4.14
N LEU A 3 -50.96 -14.38 -3.97
CA LEU A 3 -49.83 -14.46 -4.94
C LEU A 3 -49.97 -13.58 -6.20
N SER A 4 -49.09 -12.58 -6.31
CA SER A 4 -48.25 -12.34 -7.50
C SER A 4 -46.99 -11.55 -7.10
N MET A 5 -45.84 -11.94 -7.64
CA MET A 5 -44.56 -11.22 -7.49
C MET A 5 -44.50 -9.96 -8.37
N GLY A 6 -43.58 -9.06 -8.02
CA GLY A 6 -43.02 -8.03 -8.90
C GLY A 6 -41.66 -7.61 -8.35
N ALA A 7 -40.57 -7.97 -9.01
CA ALA A 7 -39.21 -7.65 -8.58
C ALA A 7 -38.88 -6.17 -8.88
N ALA A 8 -38.16 -5.52 -7.97
CA ALA A 8 -37.52 -4.24 -8.23
C ALA A 8 -36.04 -4.47 -8.54
N VAL A 9 -35.63 -4.03 -9.73
CA VAL A 9 -34.23 -3.79 -10.07
C VAL A 9 -33.75 -2.55 -9.33
N ASP A 10 -32.56 -2.60 -8.74
CA ASP A 10 -31.88 -1.40 -8.22
C ASP A 10 -30.77 -1.00 -9.19
N ALA A 11 -30.60 0.31 -9.38
CA ALA A 11 -29.80 0.88 -10.47
C ALA A 11 -28.45 1.40 -9.94
N GLY A 12 -27.38 1.17 -10.70
CA GLY A 12 -26.08 1.80 -10.41
C GLY A 12 -26.14 3.31 -10.63
N SER A 13 -25.55 4.08 -9.71
CA SER A 13 -25.31 5.52 -9.93
C SER A 13 -24.10 5.69 -10.84
N SER A 14 -24.33 6.30 -11.99
CA SER A 14 -23.31 6.90 -12.84
C SER A 14 -23.33 8.40 -12.60
N ASP A 15 -22.24 8.96 -12.09
CA ASP A 15 -22.16 10.40 -11.81
C ASP A 15 -21.41 11.10 -12.96
N ASP A 16 -22.13 11.93 -13.72
CA ASP A 16 -21.63 12.75 -14.82
C ASP A 16 -21.90 14.26 -14.55
N GLU A 17 -20.93 15.08 -14.95
CA GLU A 17 -20.91 16.53 -15.18
C GLU A 17 -21.93 17.50 -14.52
N VAL A 18 -21.42 18.38 -13.63
CA VAL A 18 -21.64 19.85 -13.61
C VAL A 18 -20.38 20.51 -12.99
N GLY A 19 -19.83 21.67 -13.39
CA GLY A 19 -20.09 22.59 -14.51
C GLY A 19 -19.46 23.97 -14.23
N ALA A 20 -18.75 24.58 -15.19
CA ALA A 20 -17.86 25.73 -14.95
C ALA A 20 -18.56 27.12 -14.82
N SER A 21 -17.93 28.05 -14.09
CA SER A 21 -18.18 29.49 -14.22
C SER A 21 -16.91 30.34 -14.01
N GLU A 22 -16.76 31.39 -14.82
CA GLU A 22 -15.62 32.30 -14.83
C GLU A 22 -15.81 33.49 -13.87
N GLY A 23 -14.71 34.03 -13.31
CA GLY A 23 -14.68 35.27 -12.53
C GLY A 23 -13.27 35.88 -12.53
N PRO A 24 -13.10 37.22 -12.61
CA PRO A 24 -12.00 37.80 -13.39
C PRO A 24 -10.75 38.23 -12.62
N GLU A 25 -9.67 38.41 -13.38
CA GLU A 25 -8.40 39.05 -12.98
C GLU A 25 -8.58 40.51 -12.51
N THR A 26 -7.70 40.98 -11.63
CA THR A 26 -7.15 42.35 -11.70
C THR A 26 -5.71 42.40 -11.20
N SER A 27 -4.85 43.11 -11.93
CA SER A 27 -3.43 43.31 -11.65
C SER A 27 -3.15 44.68 -11.00
N THR A 28 -1.96 44.84 -10.40
CA THR A 28 -1.11 46.06 -10.21
C THR A 28 -0.48 46.15 -8.81
N ASP A 29 0.69 46.76 -8.57
CA ASP A 29 1.94 46.92 -9.36
C ASP A 29 3.04 47.56 -8.47
N THR A 30 4.32 47.25 -8.68
CA THR A 30 5.54 47.94 -8.12
C THR A 30 5.70 48.01 -6.58
N SER A 31 6.84 48.30 -5.94
CA SER A 31 8.18 48.79 -6.34
C SER A 31 9.28 48.19 -5.44
N ALA A 32 10.55 48.17 -5.91
CA ALA A 32 11.72 47.71 -5.15
C ALA A 32 12.37 48.79 -4.26
N SER A 33 13.20 48.36 -3.29
CA SER A 33 14.36 49.16 -2.83
C SER A 33 15.53 48.26 -2.37
N SER A 34 16.71 48.58 -2.88
CA SER A 34 18.00 47.95 -2.57
C SER A 34 18.61 48.42 -1.24
N GLY A 35 19.51 47.63 -0.65
CA GLY A 35 20.34 48.04 0.49
C GLY A 35 21.55 47.10 0.72
N SER A 36 22.68 47.40 0.07
CA SER A 36 23.95 46.69 0.22
C SER A 36 24.78 47.17 1.43
N GLY A 37 25.52 46.26 2.08
CA GLY A 37 26.50 46.58 3.13
C GLY A 37 27.61 45.52 3.19
N GLU A 38 28.86 45.96 3.22
CA GLU A 38 30.05 45.14 2.91
C GLU A 38 30.90 44.76 4.15
N SER A 39 31.82 43.81 3.95
CA SER A 39 32.66 43.16 4.96
C SER A 39 33.76 44.03 5.58
N THR A 40 34.10 43.75 6.85
CA THR A 40 35.48 43.84 7.39
C THR A 40 35.70 42.75 8.46
N GLY A 41 36.77 41.96 8.36
CA GLY A 41 37.14 40.93 9.35
C GLY A 41 38.38 41.27 10.19
N SER A 42 38.83 40.32 11.04
CA SER A 42 40.20 40.24 11.56
C SER A 42 40.48 38.86 12.18
N ASP A 43 41.71 38.37 12.00
CA ASP A 43 42.21 37.05 12.44
C ASP A 43 42.42 36.88 13.96
N GLY A 44 42.54 35.61 14.37
CA GLY A 44 43.11 35.18 15.65
C GLY A 44 43.52 33.70 15.65
N SER A 45 44.71 33.38 15.13
CA SER A 45 45.25 32.01 15.04
C SER A 45 45.79 31.44 16.36
N THR A 46 45.75 30.11 16.52
CA THR A 46 46.84 29.30 17.13
C THR A 46 46.74 27.81 16.81
N ALA A 47 47.87 27.19 16.42
CA ALA A 47 48.20 25.75 16.37
C ALA A 47 47.25 24.82 15.59
N ASP A 48 47.59 24.20 14.46
CA ASP A 48 48.83 23.50 14.04
C ASP A 48 49.12 22.20 14.82
N THR A 49 48.47 21.12 14.36
CA THR A 49 49.02 19.77 14.39
C THR A 49 48.78 19.13 13.02
N THR A 50 49.86 18.79 12.33
CA THR A 50 49.83 18.01 11.09
C THR A 50 49.39 16.58 11.37
N ASP A 51 48.38 16.09 10.65
CA ASP A 51 48.40 14.71 10.16
C ASP A 51 47.83 14.68 8.74
N THR A 52 48.61 14.09 7.83
CA THR A 52 48.17 13.82 6.46
C THR A 52 47.62 12.42 6.43
N ASP A 53 46.29 12.28 6.47
CA ASP A 53 45.63 11.01 6.23
C ASP A 53 44.94 11.05 4.86
N GLU A 54 45.46 10.26 3.91
CA GLU A 54 44.73 9.93 2.67
C GLU A 54 43.63 8.93 3.03
N GLY A 55 42.59 9.44 3.69
CA GLY A 55 41.38 8.71 4.00
C GLY A 55 40.64 8.31 2.73
N THR A 56 41.01 7.16 2.16
CA THR A 56 40.14 6.44 1.23
C THR A 56 38.83 6.19 1.95
N GLU A 57 37.72 6.74 1.45
CA GLU A 57 36.38 6.30 1.86
C GLU A 57 36.20 4.85 1.44
N THR A 58 36.57 3.93 2.33
CA THR A 58 36.02 2.59 2.30
C THR A 58 34.55 2.72 2.64
N THR A 59 33.70 2.45 1.66
CA THR A 59 32.28 2.14 1.89
C THR A 59 32.23 0.97 2.87
N ALA A 60 32.10 1.28 4.15
CA ALA A 60 31.80 0.30 5.17
C ALA A 60 30.37 -0.15 4.90
N GLY A 61 30.23 -1.32 4.25
CA GLY A 61 28.95 -1.94 4.00
C GLY A 61 28.13 -2.04 5.29
N ARG A 62 26.80 -1.95 5.20
CA ARG A 62 25.96 -2.06 6.38
C ARG A 62 26.19 -3.44 7.01
N PRO A 63 26.18 -3.56 8.35
CA PRO A 63 26.09 -4.86 9.00
C PRO A 63 24.92 -5.64 8.40
N CYS A 64 25.17 -6.90 8.03
CA CYS A 64 24.22 -7.76 7.31
C CYS A 64 23.93 -7.39 5.84
N ASP A 65 24.77 -6.60 5.15
CA ASP A 65 24.77 -6.52 3.68
C ASP A 65 24.80 -7.94 3.07
N GLY A 66 23.75 -8.30 2.34
CA GLY A 66 23.56 -9.64 1.80
C GLY A 66 22.74 -10.60 2.68
N SER A 67 22.00 -10.12 3.69
CA SER A 67 20.76 -10.81 4.05
C SER A 67 19.81 -10.70 2.86
N GLU A 68 19.63 -11.79 2.14
CA GLU A 68 18.68 -11.84 1.03
C GLU A 68 17.25 -11.86 1.59
N GLY A 69 16.30 -11.38 0.78
CA GLY A 69 14.88 -11.55 1.07
C GLY A 69 14.49 -13.03 1.09
N PHE A 70 13.23 -13.30 1.40
CA PHE A 70 12.69 -14.64 1.46
C PHE A 70 12.52 -15.25 0.05
N ASP A 71 12.90 -16.52 -0.12
CA ASP A 71 12.97 -17.22 -1.42
C ASP A 71 11.63 -17.32 -2.20
N PHE A 72 10.49 -17.03 -1.56
CA PHE A 72 9.17 -17.31 -2.15
C PHE A 72 8.01 -16.54 -1.51
N SER A 73 7.22 -15.82 -2.32
CA SER A 73 6.00 -15.12 -1.89
C SER A 73 4.72 -15.72 -2.44
N TYR A 74 3.60 -15.48 -1.74
CA TYR A 74 2.25 -15.65 -2.29
C TYR A 74 1.66 -14.29 -2.68
N LEU A 75 0.87 -14.25 -3.74
CA LEU A 75 -0.02 -13.12 -4.03
C LEU A 75 -1.33 -13.29 -3.23
N TRP A 76 -1.67 -12.28 -2.44
CA TRP A 76 -2.89 -12.27 -1.62
C TRP A 76 -3.95 -11.32 -2.17
N VAL A 77 -5.03 -11.89 -2.72
CA VAL A 77 -6.07 -11.13 -3.44
C VAL A 77 -7.38 -11.08 -2.66
N ALA A 78 -7.79 -9.90 -2.18
CA ALA A 78 -9.06 -9.75 -1.47
C ALA A 78 -10.28 -9.87 -2.39
N ASN A 79 -11.23 -10.72 -2.02
CA ASN A 79 -12.50 -10.94 -2.72
C ASN A 79 -13.62 -10.16 -2.04
N THR A 80 -13.76 -8.89 -2.41
CA THR A 80 -14.63 -7.90 -1.73
C THR A 80 -16.08 -8.34 -1.57
N THR A 81 -16.69 -8.93 -2.61
CA THR A 81 -18.10 -9.35 -2.59
C THR A 81 -18.30 -10.76 -2.03
N GLN A 82 -17.25 -11.59 -1.98
CA GLN A 82 -17.31 -12.92 -1.37
C GLN A 82 -16.96 -12.88 0.11
N GLY A 83 -16.20 -11.90 0.60
CA GLY A 83 -15.74 -11.86 1.99
C GLY A 83 -14.57 -12.79 2.29
N SER A 84 -13.73 -13.01 1.29
CA SER A 84 -12.58 -13.91 1.41
C SER A 84 -11.30 -13.25 0.93
N VAL A 85 -10.17 -13.94 1.10
CA VAL A 85 -8.92 -13.65 0.40
C VAL A 85 -8.44 -14.92 -0.29
N SER A 86 -7.93 -14.79 -1.51
CA SER A 86 -7.29 -15.85 -2.29
C SER A 86 -5.78 -15.83 -2.04
N LYS A 87 -5.19 -17.01 -1.82
CA LYS A 87 -3.74 -17.21 -1.73
C LYS A 87 -3.24 -17.87 -3.02
N VAL A 88 -2.47 -17.13 -3.81
CA VAL A 88 -1.91 -17.60 -5.09
C VAL A 88 -0.41 -17.80 -4.95
N ASN A 89 0.08 -18.97 -5.32
CA ASN A 89 1.51 -19.27 -5.42
C ASN A 89 2.10 -18.54 -6.63
N THR A 90 3.05 -17.62 -6.42
CA THR A 90 3.55 -16.77 -7.53
C THR A 90 4.37 -17.55 -8.56
N ALA A 91 5.11 -18.58 -8.12
CA ALA A 91 5.95 -19.41 -8.98
C ALA A 91 5.13 -20.39 -9.84
N THR A 92 4.07 -21.00 -9.30
CA THR A 92 3.24 -21.98 -10.03
C THR A 92 1.98 -21.40 -10.65
N MET A 93 1.61 -20.16 -10.30
CA MET A 93 0.37 -19.48 -10.70
C MET A 93 -0.90 -20.29 -10.35
N VAL A 94 -0.90 -20.98 -9.21
CA VAL A 94 -2.04 -21.74 -8.69
C VAL A 94 -2.65 -20.99 -7.50
N GLU A 95 -3.98 -20.84 -7.48
CA GLU A 95 -4.70 -20.49 -6.25
C GLU A 95 -4.76 -21.73 -5.34
N GLU A 96 -3.94 -21.73 -4.28
CA GLU A 96 -3.75 -22.90 -3.41
C GLU A 96 -4.73 -22.94 -2.23
N ALA A 97 -5.32 -21.79 -1.86
CA ALA A 97 -6.25 -21.69 -0.73
C ALA A 97 -7.11 -20.42 -0.83
N ARG A 98 -8.27 -20.44 -0.17
CA ARG A 98 -9.15 -19.29 -0.05
C ARG A 98 -9.82 -19.24 1.33
N TYR A 99 -9.70 -18.09 2.00
CA TYR A 99 -10.02 -17.94 3.43
C TYR A 99 -11.14 -16.94 3.67
N ILE A 100 -12.14 -17.25 4.50
CA ILE A 100 -13.13 -16.25 4.97
C ILE A 100 -12.46 -15.30 5.95
N THR A 101 -12.64 -13.98 5.76
CA THR A 101 -11.86 -12.96 6.50
C THR A 101 -12.57 -12.39 7.73
N GLY A 102 -13.64 -12.99 8.25
CA GLY A 102 -14.29 -12.55 9.49
C GLY A 102 -15.60 -13.28 9.87
N PRO A 103 -16.10 -13.11 11.12
CA PRO A 103 -17.19 -13.89 11.73
C PRO A 103 -18.61 -13.48 11.29
N HIS A 104 -18.81 -13.10 10.03
CA HIS A 104 -20.09 -12.63 9.52
C HIS A 104 -20.38 -13.22 8.14
N ASP A 105 -21.65 -13.15 7.72
CA ASP A 105 -22.08 -13.38 6.33
C ASP A 105 -21.03 -12.82 5.35
N PRO A 106 -20.28 -13.65 4.62
CA PRO A 106 -19.02 -13.22 4.05
C PRO A 106 -19.11 -12.00 3.13
N GLY A 107 -20.13 -11.92 2.27
CA GLY A 107 -20.38 -10.74 1.42
C GLY A 107 -20.64 -9.40 2.15
N TRP A 108 -20.74 -9.40 3.47
CA TRP A 108 -20.79 -8.20 4.32
C TRP A 108 -19.45 -7.80 4.94
N LEU A 109 -18.36 -8.55 4.73
CA LEU A 109 -17.03 -8.23 5.26
C LEU A 109 -16.36 -7.09 4.48
N SER A 110 -16.50 -7.10 3.16
CA SER A 110 -15.93 -6.11 2.23
C SER A 110 -14.39 -5.96 2.37
N PRO A 111 -13.62 -7.08 2.29
CA PRO A 111 -12.16 -7.01 2.30
C PRO A 111 -11.64 -6.25 1.07
N SER A 112 -10.52 -5.52 1.22
CA SER A 112 -10.00 -4.67 0.13
C SER A 112 -8.51 -4.32 0.18
N ARG A 113 -7.77 -4.82 1.15
CA ARG A 113 -6.34 -4.53 1.30
C ARG A 113 -5.68 -5.77 1.87
N THR A 114 -4.45 -6.01 1.43
CA THR A 114 -3.63 -7.13 1.84
C THR A 114 -2.19 -6.64 2.03
N THR A 115 -1.57 -6.96 3.16
CA THR A 115 -0.13 -6.71 3.36
C THR A 115 0.50 -7.98 3.92
N VAL A 116 1.75 -8.24 3.52
CA VAL A 116 2.47 -9.48 3.81
C VAL A 116 3.72 -9.15 4.63
N SER A 117 4.09 -10.03 5.57
CA SER A 117 5.31 -9.88 6.37
C SER A 117 6.57 -9.96 5.51
N LEU A 118 7.68 -9.40 6.02
CA LEU A 118 8.98 -9.40 5.34
C LEU A 118 9.48 -10.81 4.98
N ASP A 119 9.01 -11.85 5.66
CA ASP A 119 9.38 -13.25 5.44
C ASP A 119 8.32 -14.06 4.67
N GLY A 120 7.24 -13.42 4.20
CA GLY A 120 6.15 -14.07 3.47
C GLY A 120 5.21 -14.94 4.29
N ARG A 121 5.48 -15.15 5.59
CA ARG A 121 4.78 -16.15 6.41
C ARG A 121 3.40 -15.71 6.89
N LEU A 122 3.15 -14.41 6.97
CA LEU A 122 1.91 -13.82 7.47
C LEU A 122 1.32 -12.85 6.44
N ALA A 123 0.00 -12.91 6.26
CA ALA A 123 -0.74 -11.94 5.47
C ALA A 123 -1.93 -11.38 6.25
N MET A 124 -2.06 -10.05 6.27
CA MET A 124 -3.15 -9.35 6.95
C MET A 124 -4.14 -8.77 5.94
N VAL A 125 -5.44 -9.01 6.17
CA VAL A 125 -6.54 -8.52 5.33
C VAL A 125 -7.40 -7.49 6.06
N GLY A 126 -7.67 -6.35 5.41
CA GLY A 126 -8.51 -5.28 5.93
C GLY A 126 -9.98 -5.38 5.50
N ASN A 127 -10.89 -5.58 6.46
CA ASN A 127 -12.34 -5.73 6.26
C ASN A 127 -13.08 -4.40 6.49
N ARG A 128 -13.41 -3.69 5.40
CA ARG A 128 -13.96 -2.33 5.50
C ARG A 128 -15.29 -2.24 6.25
N ARG A 129 -16.26 -3.10 5.92
CA ARG A 129 -17.62 -3.02 6.49
C ARG A 129 -17.69 -3.43 7.96
N LYS A 130 -16.74 -4.22 8.42
CA LYS A 130 -16.67 -4.64 9.82
C LYS A 130 -15.74 -3.79 10.66
N ARG A 131 -14.84 -3.03 10.01
CA ARG A 131 -13.76 -2.26 10.64
C ARG A 131 -12.89 -3.21 11.47
N SER A 132 -12.41 -4.25 10.81
CA SER A 132 -11.55 -5.27 11.41
C SER A 132 -10.42 -5.64 10.47
N VAL A 133 -9.30 -6.07 11.05
CA VAL A 133 -8.19 -6.71 10.33
C VAL A 133 -8.12 -8.18 10.75
N THR A 134 -7.65 -9.03 9.84
CA THR A 134 -7.57 -10.49 10.01
C THR A 134 -6.21 -10.97 9.55
N MET A 135 -5.50 -11.72 10.39
CA MET A 135 -4.19 -12.29 10.06
C MET A 135 -4.31 -13.76 9.67
N ILE A 136 -3.57 -14.14 8.64
CA ILE A 136 -3.60 -15.48 8.05
C ILE A 136 -2.17 -15.97 7.88
N ALA A 137 -1.91 -17.20 8.30
CA ALA A 137 -0.67 -17.91 8.04
C ALA A 137 -0.60 -18.36 6.57
N ALA A 138 0.53 -18.09 5.93
CA ALA A 138 0.79 -18.51 4.55
C ALA A 138 1.05 -20.02 4.44
N ASN A 139 1.74 -20.58 5.44
CA ASN A 139 2.23 -21.95 5.46
C ASN A 139 1.61 -22.75 6.62
N VAL A 140 1.35 -24.04 6.40
CA VAL A 140 0.77 -24.96 7.42
C VAL A 140 1.57 -24.99 8.73
N ALA A 141 2.88 -24.76 8.68
CA ALA A 141 3.75 -24.72 9.86
C ALA A 141 3.57 -23.48 10.75
N ASP A 142 2.87 -22.46 10.24
CA ASP A 142 2.54 -21.20 10.94
C ASP A 142 1.10 -21.17 11.45
N CYS A 143 0.30 -22.17 11.08
CA CYS A 143 -1.10 -22.31 11.50
C CYS A 143 -1.19 -22.92 12.90
N VAL A 144 -2.30 -22.67 13.59
CA VAL A 144 -2.50 -23.09 14.98
C VAL A 144 -3.60 -24.14 15.03
N ASP A 145 -3.24 -25.37 15.41
CA ASP A 145 -4.18 -26.44 15.79
C ASP A 145 -5.06 -25.95 16.96
N GLN A 146 -6.27 -25.47 16.64
CA GLN A 146 -7.18 -24.79 17.56
C GLN A 146 -8.02 -25.80 18.34
N ASP A 147 -8.40 -26.91 17.72
CA ASP A 147 -9.23 -27.95 18.33
C ASP A 147 -8.43 -29.07 19.04
N GLN A 148 -7.12 -29.14 18.80
CA GLN A 148 -6.13 -30.06 19.38
C GLN A 148 -6.32 -31.53 18.95
N ASP A 149 -6.83 -31.78 17.73
CA ASP A 149 -6.90 -33.14 17.16
C ASP A 149 -5.55 -33.65 16.60
N GLY A 150 -4.60 -32.74 16.34
CA GLY A 150 -3.27 -33.04 15.82
C GLY A 150 -3.12 -32.89 14.29
N VAL A 151 -4.11 -32.34 13.58
CA VAL A 151 -4.12 -32.12 12.13
C VAL A 151 -4.60 -30.70 11.81
N ILE A 152 -3.76 -29.90 11.16
CA ILE A 152 -4.17 -28.56 10.69
C ILE A 152 -5.29 -28.67 9.65
N THR A 153 -6.47 -28.18 10.01
CA THR A 153 -7.63 -28.03 9.13
C THR A 153 -7.60 -26.66 8.45
N THR A 154 -7.35 -26.62 7.15
CA THR A 154 -7.24 -25.37 6.38
C THR A 154 -7.62 -25.57 4.92
N SER A 155 -8.04 -24.49 4.26
CA SER A 155 -8.39 -24.45 2.84
C SER A 155 -7.26 -24.99 1.94
N THR A 156 -7.64 -25.86 1.00
CA THR A 156 -6.75 -26.52 0.02
C THR A 156 -7.03 -26.14 -1.45
N GLY A 157 -7.84 -25.09 -1.68
CA GLY A 157 -8.08 -24.55 -3.01
C GLY A 157 -9.20 -23.48 -3.08
N PRO A 158 -9.49 -22.94 -4.28
CA PRO A 158 -10.44 -21.83 -4.47
C PRO A 158 -11.89 -22.13 -4.06
N GLU A 159 -12.31 -23.39 -4.19
CA GLU A 159 -13.65 -23.88 -3.86
C GLU A 159 -13.74 -24.42 -2.42
N ASP A 160 -12.60 -24.57 -1.73
CA ASP A 160 -12.50 -25.13 -0.38
C ASP A 160 -12.62 -24.02 0.67
N LEU A 161 -13.78 -23.37 0.67
CA LEU A 161 -14.06 -22.18 1.46
C LEU A 161 -14.64 -22.56 2.84
N LEU A 162 -13.76 -22.89 3.78
CA LEU A 162 -14.14 -23.29 5.13
C LEU A 162 -14.92 -22.17 5.88
N PRO A 163 -15.88 -22.52 6.76
CA PRO A 163 -16.55 -21.56 7.62
C PRO A 163 -15.55 -20.77 8.50
N PHE A 164 -15.89 -19.51 8.81
CA PHE A 164 -15.03 -18.71 9.68
C PHE A 164 -14.94 -19.32 11.08
N GLY A 165 -13.72 -19.53 11.56
CA GLY A 165 -13.43 -20.23 12.82
C GLY A 165 -13.29 -21.75 12.68
N GLU A 166 -13.35 -22.30 11.46
CA GLU A 166 -13.00 -23.69 11.13
C GLU A 166 -11.71 -23.80 10.30
N ASP A 167 -11.15 -22.68 9.81
CA ASP A 167 -9.84 -22.65 9.15
C ASP A 167 -8.73 -22.20 10.11
N GLU A 168 -7.83 -23.11 10.43
CA GLU A 168 -6.81 -22.99 11.46
C GLU A 168 -5.59 -22.17 11.03
N CYS A 169 -5.49 -21.84 9.74
CA CYS A 169 -4.53 -20.85 9.25
C CYS A 169 -5.06 -19.41 9.37
N VAL A 170 -6.34 -19.20 9.68
CA VAL A 170 -6.86 -17.87 10.07
C VAL A 170 -6.57 -17.66 11.56
N LEU A 171 -5.46 -16.96 11.83
CA LEU A 171 -4.86 -16.88 13.17
C LEU A 171 -5.69 -16.05 14.15
N TRP A 172 -6.13 -14.86 13.73
CA TRP A 172 -6.91 -13.95 14.57
C TRP A 172 -7.66 -12.90 13.74
N THR A 173 -8.68 -12.28 14.33
CA THR A 173 -9.40 -11.12 13.79
C THR A 173 -9.58 -10.06 14.88
N THR A 174 -9.06 -8.86 14.64
CA THR A 174 -9.17 -7.72 15.56
C THR A 174 -10.18 -6.72 15.01
N ALA A 175 -11.21 -6.42 15.81
CA ALA A 175 -12.08 -5.27 15.56
C ALA A 175 -11.38 -3.98 16.02
N LEU A 176 -11.36 -2.97 15.15
CA LEU A 176 -10.61 -1.74 15.38
C LEU A 176 -11.34 -0.83 16.38
N PRO A 177 -10.65 -0.31 17.42
CA PRO A 177 -11.28 0.52 18.44
C PRO A 177 -11.62 1.91 17.92
N ASP A 178 -12.65 2.53 18.50
CA ASP A 178 -13.19 3.84 18.09
C ASP A 178 -13.48 3.99 16.59
N ALA A 179 -13.69 2.89 15.85
CA ALA A 179 -13.95 2.97 14.41
C ALA A 179 -15.35 3.51 14.10
N GLY A 180 -15.42 4.41 13.12
CA GLY A 180 -16.65 5.07 12.68
C GLY A 180 -17.73 4.16 12.07
N GLY A 181 -18.80 4.81 11.59
CA GLY A 181 -19.90 4.13 10.90
C GLY A 181 -19.59 3.78 9.45
N GLY A 182 -20.26 2.74 8.93
CA GLY A 182 -20.18 2.41 7.51
C GLY A 182 -18.91 1.63 7.10
N GLN A 183 -18.73 1.52 5.78
CA GLN A 183 -17.55 0.90 5.14
C GLN A 183 -16.47 1.94 4.82
N GLU A 184 -16.87 3.20 4.80
CA GLU A 184 -16.07 4.40 4.62
C GLU A 184 -15.03 4.44 5.75
N SER A 185 -15.46 4.24 7.00
CA SER A 185 -14.58 4.23 8.16
C SER A 185 -13.68 3.00 8.37
N GLY A 186 -13.81 1.97 7.53
CA GLY A 186 -13.02 0.73 7.67
C GLY A 186 -11.56 0.85 7.20
N PRO A 187 -10.69 -0.11 7.59
CA PRO A 187 -9.25 -0.01 7.36
C PRO A 187 -8.90 0.00 5.88
N ARG A 188 -7.96 0.87 5.48
CA ARG A 188 -7.47 0.98 4.11
C ARG A 188 -5.97 1.24 3.98
N GLY A 189 -5.39 2.16 4.76
CA GLY A 189 -3.94 2.23 4.90
C GLY A 189 -3.46 1.04 5.71
N MET A 190 -2.65 0.15 5.13
CA MET A 190 -2.06 -0.98 5.85
C MET A 190 -0.68 -1.30 5.29
N GLY A 191 0.27 -1.63 6.17
CA GLY A 191 1.61 -2.08 5.79
C GLY A 191 2.30 -2.78 6.96
N PHE A 192 3.18 -3.75 6.68
CA PHE A 192 4.09 -4.28 7.67
C PHE A 192 5.29 -3.35 7.89
N GLU A 193 5.79 -3.33 9.12
CA GLU A 193 7.09 -2.84 9.53
C GLU A 193 7.93 -4.09 9.89
N PRO A 194 9.21 -4.17 9.48
CA PRO A 194 9.98 -5.41 9.60
C PRO A 194 10.37 -5.71 11.05
N GLY A 195 10.36 -4.72 11.93
CA GLY A 195 10.86 -4.80 13.31
C GLY A 195 12.34 -4.41 13.40
N GLU A 196 13.02 -4.95 14.40
CA GLU A 196 14.42 -4.64 14.71
C GLU A 196 15.38 -5.63 14.02
N LEU A 197 16.45 -5.14 13.38
CA LEU A 197 17.46 -6.01 12.77
C LEU A 197 18.41 -6.56 13.85
N ASN A 198 18.37 -7.86 14.09
CA ASN A 198 19.31 -8.53 14.96
C ASN A 198 20.64 -8.77 14.22
N LEU A 199 21.68 -8.04 14.62
CA LEU A 199 23.02 -8.09 14.02
C LEU A 199 23.81 -9.39 14.28
N GLU A 200 23.37 -10.24 15.21
CA GLU A 200 24.00 -11.56 15.44
C GLU A 200 23.42 -12.64 14.53
N THR A 201 22.14 -12.55 14.16
CA THR A 201 21.43 -13.52 13.32
C THR A 201 21.25 -13.04 11.87
N CYS A 202 21.41 -11.74 11.63
CA CYS A 202 21.05 -11.06 10.38
C CYS A 202 19.60 -11.29 9.94
N ALA A 203 18.70 -11.43 10.92
CA ALA A 203 17.26 -11.52 10.73
C ALA A 203 16.55 -10.34 11.41
N TYR A 204 15.40 -9.95 10.87
CA TYR A 204 14.49 -9.02 11.53
C TYR A 204 13.64 -9.73 12.58
N GLU A 205 13.48 -9.11 13.74
CA GLU A 205 12.78 -9.63 14.92
C GLU A 205 11.73 -8.63 15.43
N ASP A 206 10.67 -9.14 16.07
CA ASP A 206 9.51 -8.36 16.54
C ASP A 206 8.85 -7.47 15.44
N PRO A 207 8.48 -8.04 14.27
CA PRO A 207 7.79 -7.29 13.22
C PRO A 207 6.48 -6.70 13.73
N LYS A 208 6.06 -5.59 13.12
CA LYS A 208 4.82 -4.89 13.48
C LYS A 208 3.94 -4.71 12.27
N VAL A 209 2.65 -4.48 12.48
CA VAL A 209 1.74 -4.15 11.38
C VAL A 209 0.99 -2.87 11.66
N TRP A 210 1.00 -1.96 10.69
CA TRP A 210 0.37 -0.66 10.77
C TRP A 210 -0.97 -0.66 10.06
N VAL A 211 -1.97 -0.06 10.71
CA VAL A 211 -3.36 0.00 10.24
C VAL A 211 -3.91 1.40 10.42
N GLY A 212 -4.43 1.95 9.32
CA GLY A 212 -5.16 3.20 9.27
C GLY A 212 -6.67 2.96 9.18
N TRP A 213 -7.44 3.55 10.09
CA TRP A 213 -8.91 3.63 10.01
C TRP A 213 -9.45 4.98 10.50
N HIS A 214 -10.72 5.23 10.24
CA HIS A 214 -11.41 6.48 10.60
C HIS A 214 -12.07 6.34 11.97
N GLY A 215 -11.95 7.38 12.79
CA GLY A 215 -12.44 7.39 14.17
C GLY A 215 -13.96 7.54 14.31
N GLY A 216 -14.43 7.64 15.55
CA GLY A 216 -15.86 7.76 15.87
C GLY A 216 -16.47 9.11 15.49
N LEU A 217 -15.62 10.11 15.23
CA LEU A 217 -15.96 11.42 14.69
C LEU A 217 -15.42 11.56 13.26
N ASP A 218 -16.12 12.35 12.43
CA ASP A 218 -15.79 12.67 11.03
C ASP A 218 -14.49 13.48 10.84
N THR A 219 -13.96 14.06 11.92
CA THR A 219 -12.65 14.72 11.93
C THR A 219 -11.54 13.88 12.58
N HIS A 220 -11.80 12.62 12.92
CA HIS A 220 -10.82 11.75 13.57
C HIS A 220 -10.29 10.66 12.62
N ALA A 221 -8.97 10.46 12.64
CA ALA A 221 -8.31 9.35 11.99
C ALA A 221 -7.29 8.71 12.93
N HIS A 222 -7.11 7.39 12.81
CA HIS A 222 -6.16 6.61 13.59
C HIS A 222 -5.15 5.95 12.66
N MET A 223 -3.88 6.01 13.05
CA MET A 223 -2.74 5.33 12.44
C MET A 223 -2.10 4.53 13.58
N ALA A 224 -2.39 3.22 13.65
CA ALA A 224 -2.02 2.40 14.79
C ALA A 224 -1.07 1.27 14.43
N ARG A 225 -0.24 0.92 15.41
CA ARG A 225 0.65 -0.24 15.37
C ARG A 225 0.00 -1.40 16.12
N LEU A 226 -0.03 -2.56 15.49
CA LEU A 226 -0.54 -3.81 16.05
C LEU A 226 0.58 -4.86 16.10
N ASP A 227 0.50 -5.71 17.12
CA ASP A 227 1.24 -6.97 17.22
C ASP A 227 0.69 -7.96 16.16
N PRO A 228 1.52 -8.47 15.22
CA PRO A 228 1.06 -9.36 14.15
C PRO A 228 0.76 -10.80 14.63
N LEU A 229 1.23 -11.20 15.82
CA LEU A 229 0.99 -12.53 16.39
C LEU A 229 -0.29 -12.56 17.23
N THR A 230 -0.63 -11.48 17.92
CA THR A 230 -1.80 -11.43 18.81
C THR A 230 -2.94 -10.53 18.32
N GLY A 231 -2.69 -9.67 17.35
CA GLY A 231 -3.64 -8.66 16.87
C GLY A 231 -3.92 -7.54 17.88
N ALA A 232 -3.15 -7.45 18.97
CA ALA A 232 -3.29 -6.40 19.97
C ALA A 232 -2.83 -5.04 19.42
N VAL A 233 -3.60 -3.98 19.68
CA VAL A 233 -3.19 -2.60 19.37
C VAL A 233 -2.18 -2.14 20.43
N GLU A 234 -0.93 -1.89 19.99
CA GLU A 234 0.17 -1.48 20.86
C GLU A 234 0.22 0.04 21.08
N GLY A 235 -0.11 0.81 20.04
CA GLY A 235 -0.07 2.28 20.07
C GLY A 235 -0.82 2.89 18.89
N VAL A 236 -1.24 4.16 19.04
CA VAL A 236 -2.06 4.88 18.06
C VAL A 236 -1.59 6.32 17.94
N ALA A 237 -1.11 6.72 16.75
CA ALA A 237 -1.06 8.13 16.35
C ALA A 237 -2.47 8.52 15.88
N SER A 238 -3.05 9.60 16.43
CA SER A 238 -4.39 10.06 16.06
C SER A 238 -4.35 11.49 15.50
N VAL A 239 -5.02 11.69 14.37
CA VAL A 239 -5.30 13.01 13.78
C VAL A 239 -6.70 13.41 14.24
N HIS A 240 -6.85 14.61 14.80
CA HIS A 240 -8.13 15.11 15.34
C HIS A 240 -8.77 16.24 14.49
N ASP A 241 -8.02 16.67 13.48
CA ASP A 241 -8.28 17.67 12.46
C ASP A 241 -8.21 17.01 11.07
N TRP A 242 -8.82 15.82 10.92
CA TRP A 242 -8.88 15.10 9.64
C TRP A 242 -9.88 15.77 8.69
N ASP A 243 -9.39 16.78 7.96
CA ASP A 243 -10.17 17.74 7.18
C ASP A 243 -9.71 17.89 5.72
N SER A 244 -8.82 17.00 5.23
CA SER A 244 -8.28 17.02 3.87
C SER A 244 -8.80 15.89 2.99
N GLY A 245 -8.96 16.18 1.70
CA GLY A 245 -9.42 15.24 0.68
C GLY A 245 -10.88 14.82 0.85
N TRP A 246 -11.16 13.55 0.54
CA TRP A 246 -12.42 12.87 0.83
C TRP A 246 -12.32 12.28 2.24
N ASN A 247 -12.52 13.16 3.22
CA ASN A 247 -12.14 12.92 4.61
C ASN A 247 -12.96 11.81 5.29
N GLU A 248 -14.12 11.43 4.75
CA GLU A 248 -14.89 10.26 5.20
C GLU A 248 -14.16 8.91 5.01
N TYR A 249 -13.06 8.88 4.26
CA TYR A 249 -12.18 7.72 4.12
C TYR A 249 -10.79 7.99 4.71
N ALA A 250 -10.51 7.44 5.89
CA ALA A 250 -9.30 7.72 6.64
C ALA A 250 -8.60 6.46 7.18
N PRO A 251 -7.26 6.46 7.24
CA PRO A 251 -6.35 6.72 6.14
C PRO A 251 -6.52 5.70 5.00
N TYR A 252 -6.17 6.08 3.76
CA TYR A 252 -6.59 5.36 2.55
C TYR A 252 -5.54 4.42 1.94
N GLY A 253 -4.26 4.72 2.19
CA GLY A 253 -3.09 3.92 1.82
C GLY A 253 -2.01 4.09 2.88
N ALA A 254 -1.08 3.14 2.96
CA ALA A 254 0.08 3.21 3.83
C ALA A 254 1.24 2.37 3.28
N ALA A 255 2.47 2.72 3.66
CA ALA A 255 3.67 1.92 3.41
C ALA A 255 4.80 2.30 4.39
N TYR A 256 5.60 1.33 4.82
CA TYR A 256 6.81 1.54 5.63
C TYR A 256 7.97 1.98 4.73
N ASP A 257 8.81 2.91 5.16
CA ASP A 257 9.82 3.58 4.33
C ASP A 257 11.23 2.96 4.34
N GLY A 258 11.47 1.91 5.14
CA GLY A 258 12.80 1.34 5.32
C GLY A 258 13.68 2.07 6.36
N ALA A 259 13.24 3.22 6.86
CA ALA A 259 14.01 4.17 7.67
C ALA A 259 13.37 4.47 9.05
N GLY A 260 12.40 3.68 9.49
CA GLY A 260 11.75 3.83 10.80
C GLY A 260 10.46 4.68 10.78
N HIS A 261 9.87 4.90 9.60
CA HIS A 261 8.59 5.59 9.49
C HIS A 261 7.58 4.83 8.64
N VAL A 262 6.30 5.11 8.88
CA VAL A 262 5.20 4.68 8.01
C VAL A 262 4.50 5.89 7.44
N TRP A 263 4.45 5.96 6.12
CA TRP A 263 3.66 6.93 5.38
C TRP A 263 2.19 6.51 5.35
N PHE A 264 1.29 7.49 5.41
CA PHE A 264 -0.15 7.33 5.24
C PHE A 264 -0.69 8.44 4.34
N THR A 265 -1.71 8.15 3.52
CA THR A 265 -2.37 9.16 2.67
C THR A 265 -3.87 9.27 2.95
N ALA A 266 -4.41 10.49 2.92
CA ALA A 266 -5.85 10.71 2.79
C ALA A 266 -6.30 10.47 1.34
N LEU A 267 -7.53 9.99 1.13
CA LEU A 267 -8.06 9.88 -0.24
C LEU A 267 -8.13 11.27 -0.87
N ARG A 268 -7.35 11.52 -1.92
CA ARG A 268 -7.28 12.81 -2.63
C ARG A 268 -6.94 14.00 -1.72
N GLY A 269 -6.19 13.76 -0.65
CA GLY A 269 -5.84 14.76 0.36
C GLY A 269 -4.39 14.65 0.81
N ASP A 270 -4.15 15.04 2.05
CA ASP A 270 -2.82 15.21 2.63
C ASP A 270 -2.02 13.91 2.77
N LEU A 271 -0.71 14.07 2.82
CA LEU A 271 0.28 13.05 3.15
C LEU A 271 0.66 13.17 4.62
N PHE A 272 0.88 12.02 5.27
CA PHE A 272 1.27 11.92 6.67
C PHE A 272 2.44 10.95 6.81
N ARG A 273 3.32 11.21 7.77
CA ARG A 273 4.39 10.28 8.19
C ARG A 273 4.30 10.06 9.70
N VAL A 274 4.47 8.83 10.14
CA VAL A 274 4.52 8.45 11.56
C VAL A 274 5.85 7.76 11.86
N ASP A 275 6.63 8.32 12.78
CA ASP A 275 7.82 7.68 13.35
C ASP A 275 7.39 6.47 14.21
N THR A 276 7.93 5.28 13.92
CA THR A 276 7.38 4.02 14.47
C THR A 276 7.74 3.78 15.93
N GLY A 277 8.79 4.43 16.45
CA GLY A 277 9.23 4.32 17.84
C GLY A 277 8.51 5.29 18.78
N SER A 278 8.27 6.53 18.34
CA SER A 278 7.74 7.63 19.15
C SER A 278 6.28 8.00 18.87
N PHE A 279 5.71 7.52 17.75
CA PHE A 279 4.41 7.93 17.21
C PHE A 279 4.31 9.45 16.92
N ALA A 280 5.44 10.14 16.72
CA ALA A 280 5.45 11.50 16.21
C ALA A 280 4.86 11.52 14.79
N LEU A 281 3.99 12.51 14.52
CA LEU A 281 3.27 12.62 13.26
C LEU A 281 3.62 13.93 12.55
N GLU A 282 3.92 13.82 11.27
CA GLU A 282 4.12 14.92 10.32
C GLU A 282 3.01 14.90 9.27
N ARG A 283 2.71 16.06 8.68
CA ARG A 283 1.59 16.29 7.74
C ARG A 283 2.02 17.28 6.66
N TRP A 284 1.85 16.91 5.39
CA TRP A 284 2.07 17.78 4.24
C TRP A 284 0.80 17.90 3.39
N THR A 285 0.42 19.12 3.06
CA THR A 285 -0.72 19.39 2.17
C THR A 285 -0.35 19.04 0.73
N ALA A 286 -0.99 18.01 0.18
CA ALA A 286 -0.79 17.61 -1.21
C ALA A 286 -1.44 18.64 -2.15
N PRO A 287 -0.78 19.05 -3.25
CA PRO A 287 -1.41 19.86 -4.28
C PRO A 287 -2.66 19.16 -4.82
N ALA A 288 -3.74 19.91 -5.04
CA ALA A 288 -5.04 19.36 -5.46
C ALA A 288 -4.98 18.54 -6.77
N ALA A 289 -3.94 18.71 -7.60
CA ALA A 289 -3.72 17.90 -8.80
C ALA A 289 -3.34 16.44 -8.50
N VAL A 290 -2.70 16.13 -7.37
CA VAL A 290 -2.15 14.80 -7.05
C VAL A 290 -3.24 13.72 -6.99
N GLN A 291 -4.41 14.05 -6.41
CA GLN A 291 -5.59 13.17 -6.38
C GLN A 291 -5.30 11.73 -5.87
N ALA A 292 -4.39 11.61 -4.89
CA ALA A 292 -3.85 10.34 -4.40
C ALA A 292 -4.94 9.29 -4.09
N TYR A 293 -4.76 8.07 -4.59
CA TYR A 293 -5.68 6.95 -4.38
C TYR A 293 -4.96 5.72 -3.85
N GLY A 294 -4.11 5.07 -4.66
CA GLY A 294 -3.16 4.10 -4.16
C GLY A 294 -1.82 4.75 -3.87
N MET A 295 -1.05 4.13 -2.98
CA MET A 295 0.32 4.51 -2.71
C MET A 295 1.22 3.30 -2.46
N SER A 296 2.51 3.50 -2.65
CA SER A 296 3.62 2.68 -2.16
C SER A 296 4.77 3.63 -1.81
N VAL A 297 5.83 3.13 -1.19
CA VAL A 297 7.16 3.73 -1.32
C VAL A 297 7.94 3.05 -2.43
N ASP A 298 9.05 3.65 -2.86
CA ASP A 298 10.10 2.99 -3.64
C ASP A 298 11.30 2.60 -2.75
N PRO A 299 12.35 1.92 -3.25
CA PRO A 299 13.52 1.49 -2.46
C PRO A 299 14.28 2.59 -1.71
N ASN A 300 14.11 3.87 -2.07
CA ASN A 300 14.72 4.99 -1.35
C ASN A 300 13.89 5.42 -0.13
N GLY A 301 12.68 4.89 0.03
CA GLY A 301 11.70 5.32 1.03
C GLY A 301 10.76 6.43 0.54
N ASP A 302 10.90 6.89 -0.71
CA ASP A 302 10.11 7.98 -1.27
C ASP A 302 8.67 7.51 -1.57
N PRO A 303 7.62 8.18 -1.07
CA PRO A 303 6.23 7.80 -1.33
C PRO A 303 5.74 8.23 -2.73
N TRP A 304 5.16 7.26 -3.44
CA TRP A 304 4.55 7.41 -4.77
C TRP A 304 3.04 7.21 -4.71
N PHE A 305 2.30 7.95 -5.55
CA PHE A 305 0.84 8.01 -5.55
C PHE A 305 0.25 7.77 -6.93
N GLY A 306 -0.72 6.87 -7.01
CA GLY A 306 -1.60 6.73 -8.17
C GLY A 306 -2.74 7.73 -8.04
N GLY A 307 -2.71 8.81 -8.83
CA GLY A 307 -3.79 9.80 -8.85
C GLY A 307 -5.04 9.26 -9.55
N CYS A 308 -6.20 9.23 -8.86
CA CYS A 308 -7.47 8.94 -9.54
C CYS A 308 -8.23 10.23 -9.87
N THR A 309 -8.29 10.55 -11.18
CA THR A 309 -8.55 11.88 -11.77
C THR A 309 -7.38 12.86 -11.62
N GLY A 310 -6.15 12.34 -11.65
CA GLY A 310 -4.88 13.08 -11.58
C GLY A 310 -3.71 12.29 -12.19
N PRO A 311 -2.47 12.80 -12.11
CA PRO A 311 -1.28 12.11 -12.59
C PRO A 311 -0.72 11.13 -11.53
N VAL A 312 0.20 10.27 -11.95
CA VAL A 312 1.13 9.62 -11.02
C VAL A 312 2.05 10.70 -10.43
N SER A 313 2.28 10.66 -9.13
CA SER A 313 3.10 11.65 -8.42
C SER A 313 4.03 10.98 -7.40
N MET A 314 5.11 11.66 -7.03
CA MET A 314 6.03 11.29 -5.96
C MET A 314 6.19 12.48 -5.00
N PHE A 315 6.43 12.23 -3.72
CA PHE A 315 6.81 13.27 -2.75
C PHE A 315 8.23 13.05 -2.23
N ASP A 316 9.07 14.06 -2.41
CA ASP A 316 10.47 14.11 -1.99
C ASP A 316 10.54 14.73 -0.59
N ALA A 317 10.95 13.93 0.41
CA ALA A 317 10.89 14.32 1.82
C ALA A 317 12.01 15.29 2.25
N ASP A 318 13.13 15.32 1.53
CA ASP A 318 14.25 16.24 1.80
C ASP A 318 13.94 17.68 1.35
N THR A 319 13.18 17.82 0.27
CA THR A 319 12.75 19.12 -0.28
C THR A 319 11.33 19.51 0.09
N GLU A 320 10.55 18.58 0.66
CA GLU A 320 9.11 18.67 0.92
C GLU A 320 8.28 18.97 -0.35
N THR A 321 8.67 18.40 -1.50
CA THR A 321 8.03 18.70 -2.79
C THR A 321 7.29 17.52 -3.43
N PHE A 322 6.06 17.78 -3.90
CA PHE A 322 5.32 16.86 -4.76
C PHE A 322 5.73 17.08 -6.23
N THR A 323 6.22 16.04 -6.89
CA THR A 323 6.53 16.02 -8.33
C THR A 323 5.53 15.15 -9.08
N THR A 324 4.90 15.68 -10.12
CA THR A 324 3.98 14.94 -11.00
C THR A 324 4.68 14.37 -12.23
N VAL A 325 4.38 13.14 -12.63
CA VAL A 325 4.91 12.53 -13.85
C VAL A 325 4.09 12.97 -15.05
N GLU A 326 4.72 13.68 -15.99
CA GLU A 326 4.07 14.20 -17.19
C GLU A 326 3.45 13.09 -18.06
N GLY A 327 2.32 13.40 -18.70
CA GLY A 327 1.59 12.47 -19.57
C GLY A 327 0.80 11.37 -18.85
N THR A 328 0.79 11.32 -17.51
CA THR A 328 0.13 10.24 -16.74
C THR A 328 -1.27 10.58 -16.21
N HIS A 329 -1.90 11.70 -16.62
CA HIS A 329 -3.18 12.12 -16.05
C HIS A 329 -4.35 11.19 -16.42
N ALA A 330 -4.86 10.39 -15.48
CA ALA A 330 -5.89 9.37 -15.69
C ALA A 330 -6.69 9.07 -14.40
N CYS A 331 -7.33 7.89 -14.31
CA CYS A 331 -7.63 7.30 -12.99
C CYS A 331 -6.74 6.08 -12.70
N HIS A 332 -5.74 6.30 -11.83
CA HIS A 332 -4.84 5.27 -11.31
C HIS A 332 -5.28 4.76 -9.93
N ARG A 333 -4.82 3.57 -9.56
CA ARG A 333 -5.06 2.96 -8.25
C ARG A 333 -3.74 2.53 -7.61
N GLY A 334 -3.47 1.23 -7.47
CA GLY A 334 -2.26 0.71 -6.84
C GLY A 334 -0.98 1.16 -7.54
N VAL A 335 0.10 1.25 -6.76
CA VAL A 335 1.47 1.59 -7.18
C VAL A 335 2.40 0.54 -6.58
N ALA A 336 3.46 0.17 -7.30
CA ALA A 336 4.57 -0.63 -6.78
C ALA A 336 5.87 -0.23 -7.50
N ALA A 337 7.01 -0.30 -6.80
CA ALA A 337 8.33 -0.17 -7.40
C ALA A 337 8.91 -1.56 -7.66
N ASP A 338 9.69 -1.72 -8.73
CA ASP A 338 10.54 -2.90 -8.93
C ASP A 338 12.02 -2.62 -8.62
N THR A 339 12.82 -3.67 -8.66
CA THR A 339 14.28 -3.63 -8.45
C THR A 339 15.05 -3.14 -9.68
N LEU A 340 14.40 -2.97 -10.83
CA LEU A 340 15.00 -2.56 -12.10
C LEU A 340 14.91 -1.05 -12.37
N GLY A 341 14.34 -0.29 -11.43
CA GLY A 341 14.21 1.17 -11.54
C GLY A 341 12.87 1.63 -12.14
N ASN A 342 11.87 0.76 -12.24
CA ASN A 342 10.54 1.14 -12.68
C ASN A 342 9.59 1.40 -11.49
N ILE A 343 8.67 2.33 -11.70
CA ILE A 343 7.41 2.43 -10.95
C ILE A 343 6.29 1.92 -11.85
N TRP A 344 5.54 0.94 -11.33
CA TRP A 344 4.40 0.30 -11.98
C TRP A 344 3.11 0.80 -11.34
N VAL A 345 2.12 1.21 -12.15
CA VAL A 345 0.86 1.77 -11.65
C VAL A 345 -0.35 1.17 -12.37
N ALA A 346 -1.28 0.63 -11.59
CA ALA A 346 -2.54 0.08 -12.10
C ALA A 346 -3.45 1.21 -12.60
N SER A 347 -3.64 1.29 -13.92
CA SER A 347 -4.51 2.29 -14.56
C SER A 347 -5.91 1.71 -14.70
N ASN A 348 -6.88 2.30 -14.00
CA ASN A 348 -8.25 1.81 -13.95
C ASN A 348 -9.11 2.37 -15.09
N SER A 349 -8.86 3.61 -15.50
CA SER A 349 -9.49 4.25 -16.66
C SER A 349 -8.54 5.29 -17.26
N PRO A 350 -8.03 5.11 -18.50
CA PRO A 350 -8.19 3.92 -19.33
C PRO A 350 -7.61 2.67 -18.64
N CYS A 351 -8.15 1.49 -18.95
CA CYS A 351 -7.66 0.26 -18.35
C CYS A 351 -6.25 -0.06 -18.89
N GLY A 352 -5.32 -0.41 -18.00
CA GLY A 352 -3.98 -0.85 -18.37
C GLY A 352 -2.98 -0.79 -17.21
N LEU A 353 -1.69 -0.79 -17.55
CA LEU A 353 -0.57 -0.68 -16.63
C LEU A 353 0.38 0.43 -17.11
N VAL A 354 0.66 1.39 -16.26
CA VAL A 354 1.64 2.45 -16.52
C VAL A 354 3.01 2.00 -16.01
N GLN A 355 4.05 2.24 -16.80
CA GLN A 355 5.46 2.02 -16.49
C GLN A 355 6.20 3.35 -16.52
N ILE A 356 6.90 3.69 -15.44
CA ILE A 356 7.60 4.97 -15.23
C ILE A 356 9.04 4.68 -14.83
N ASP A 357 9.99 5.43 -15.38
CA ASP A 357 11.38 5.45 -14.92
C ASP A 357 11.44 6.20 -13.58
N ARG A 358 11.83 5.50 -12.50
CA ARG A 358 11.81 6.01 -11.12
C ARG A 358 12.68 7.25 -10.97
N ASP A 359 13.93 7.17 -11.43
CA ASP A 359 14.96 8.17 -11.16
C ASP A 359 14.70 9.47 -11.93
N SER A 360 14.40 9.37 -13.23
CA SER A 360 14.08 10.52 -14.08
C SER A 360 12.63 11.01 -13.91
N ARG A 361 11.76 10.24 -13.27
CA ARG A 361 10.32 10.50 -13.11
C ARG A 361 9.62 10.72 -14.45
N THR A 362 9.91 9.86 -15.44
CA THR A 362 9.34 9.95 -16.79
C THR A 362 8.53 8.72 -17.18
N LEU A 363 7.43 8.93 -17.92
CA LEU A 363 6.62 7.85 -18.50
C LEU A 363 7.43 7.07 -19.54
N ILE A 364 7.70 5.78 -19.26
CA ILE A 364 8.30 4.84 -20.22
C ILE A 364 7.22 4.36 -21.19
N ALA A 365 6.11 3.82 -20.66
CA ALA A 365 5.06 3.21 -21.44
C ALA A 365 3.69 3.21 -20.73
N PHE A 366 2.63 3.15 -21.54
CA PHE A 366 1.30 2.75 -21.10
C PHE A 366 0.91 1.46 -21.82
N HIS A 367 0.83 0.37 -21.07
CA HIS A 367 0.44 -0.96 -21.52
C HIS A 367 -1.08 -1.08 -21.43
N GLY A 368 -1.80 -0.71 -22.49
CA GLY A 368 -3.27 -0.68 -22.52
C GLY A 368 -3.92 -2.03 -22.85
N ASP A 369 -5.23 -2.01 -23.12
CA ASP A 369 -6.05 -3.20 -23.43
C ASP A 369 -5.48 -4.12 -24.54
N GLU A 370 -4.88 -3.55 -25.59
CA GLU A 370 -4.21 -4.34 -26.65
C GLU A 370 -3.01 -5.16 -26.10
N TYR A 371 -2.27 -4.64 -25.12
CA TYR A 371 -1.20 -5.40 -24.47
C TYR A 371 -1.76 -6.54 -23.64
N PHE A 372 -2.96 -6.41 -23.07
CA PHE A 372 -3.64 -7.44 -22.28
C PHE A 372 -4.56 -8.35 -23.12
N ASP A 373 -4.27 -8.52 -24.42
CA ASP A 373 -5.00 -9.40 -25.34
C ASP A 373 -6.52 -9.13 -25.41
N HIS A 374 -6.94 -7.89 -25.19
CA HIS A 374 -8.34 -7.46 -25.02
C HIS A 374 -9.05 -8.08 -23.80
N HIS A 375 -8.28 -8.37 -22.74
CA HIS A 375 -8.74 -8.90 -21.45
C HIS A 375 -8.25 -8.04 -20.28
N CYS A 376 -8.57 -6.74 -20.38
CA CYS A 376 -8.37 -5.73 -19.36
C CYS A 376 -9.70 -5.00 -19.12
N ALA A 377 -10.06 -4.74 -17.86
CA ALA A 377 -11.35 -4.15 -17.52
C ALA A 377 -11.23 -3.05 -16.47
N LYS A 378 -10.78 -3.40 -15.27
CA LYS A 378 -10.64 -2.50 -14.11
C LYS A 378 -9.41 -2.88 -13.28
N PRO A 379 -8.18 -2.67 -13.76
CA PRO A 379 -6.98 -2.81 -12.94
C PRO A 379 -7.08 -2.04 -11.63
N VAL A 380 -6.70 -2.67 -10.51
CA VAL A 380 -6.81 -2.11 -9.16
C VAL A 380 -5.49 -2.18 -8.41
N GLY A 381 -4.96 -3.39 -8.27
CA GLY A 381 -3.76 -3.67 -7.53
C GLY A 381 -2.58 -3.84 -8.47
N VAL A 382 -1.43 -3.35 -8.04
CA VAL A 382 -0.14 -3.77 -8.57
C VAL A 382 0.80 -4.03 -7.40
N SER A 383 1.65 -5.04 -7.53
CA SER A 383 2.66 -5.44 -6.55
C SER A 383 3.77 -6.17 -7.31
N VAL A 384 4.97 -6.26 -6.74
CA VAL A 384 6.10 -6.98 -7.33
C VAL A 384 6.41 -8.16 -6.40
N ASP A 385 6.53 -9.38 -6.92
CA ASP A 385 6.88 -10.54 -6.10
C ASP A 385 8.39 -10.61 -5.82
N VAL A 386 8.82 -11.51 -4.92
CA VAL A 386 10.24 -11.66 -4.55
C VAL A 386 11.12 -12.19 -5.69
N GLU A 387 10.51 -12.77 -6.73
CA GLU A 387 11.20 -13.16 -7.96
C GLU A 387 11.37 -11.98 -8.94
N GLY A 388 10.79 -10.81 -8.63
CA GLY A 388 10.84 -9.58 -9.43
C GLY A 388 9.70 -9.42 -10.44
N PHE A 389 8.72 -10.33 -10.51
CA PHE A 389 7.61 -10.20 -11.45
C PHE A 389 6.54 -9.23 -10.96
N VAL A 390 6.02 -8.44 -11.91
CA VAL A 390 4.95 -7.48 -11.66
C VAL A 390 3.60 -8.20 -11.75
N TRP A 391 2.80 -8.08 -10.70
CA TRP A 391 1.45 -8.63 -10.62
C TRP A 391 0.40 -7.54 -10.75
N LEU A 392 -0.37 -7.54 -11.83
CA LEU A 392 -1.52 -6.64 -12.01
C LEU A 392 -2.83 -7.38 -11.70
N VAL A 393 -3.57 -6.92 -10.69
CA VAL A 393 -4.86 -7.50 -10.29
C VAL A 393 -6.01 -6.65 -10.84
N ASP A 394 -6.91 -7.27 -11.61
CA ASP A 394 -8.12 -6.65 -12.15
C ASP A 394 -9.34 -6.93 -11.25
N GLN A 395 -10.20 -5.92 -11.05
CA GLN A 395 -11.37 -6.04 -10.21
C GLN A 395 -12.36 -7.12 -10.67
N GLU A 396 -12.37 -7.47 -11.96
CA GLU A 396 -13.37 -8.36 -12.56
C GLU A 396 -13.03 -9.86 -12.45
N GLY A 397 -11.96 -10.24 -11.75
CA GLY A 397 -11.72 -11.63 -11.32
C GLY A 397 -10.49 -12.32 -11.93
N TRP A 398 -9.40 -11.58 -12.16
CA TRP A 398 -8.15 -12.14 -12.68
C TRP A 398 -6.93 -11.32 -12.25
N ALA A 399 -5.75 -11.90 -12.47
CA ALA A 399 -4.47 -11.24 -12.37
C ALA A 399 -3.57 -11.56 -13.58
N TRP A 400 -2.60 -10.69 -13.83
CA TRP A 400 -1.53 -10.89 -14.80
C TRP A 400 -0.18 -10.93 -14.08
N LYS A 401 0.62 -11.99 -14.28
CA LYS A 401 2.06 -12.02 -13.94
C LYS A 401 2.83 -11.48 -15.13
N ILE A 402 3.76 -10.55 -14.92
CA ILE A 402 4.49 -9.85 -15.99
C ILE A 402 5.98 -9.82 -15.64
N ASP A 403 6.80 -10.25 -16.59
CA ASP A 403 8.25 -10.08 -16.56
C ASP A 403 8.59 -8.62 -16.90
N PRO A 404 9.21 -7.84 -15.99
CA PRO A 404 9.49 -6.42 -16.22
C PRO A 404 10.63 -6.18 -17.23
N GLU A 405 11.52 -7.15 -17.48
CA GLU A 405 12.58 -7.04 -18.48
C GLU A 405 12.08 -7.35 -19.90
N THR A 406 11.33 -8.45 -20.05
CA THR A 406 10.93 -8.95 -21.38
C THR A 406 9.51 -8.52 -21.78
N LEU A 407 8.71 -8.03 -20.84
CA LEU A 407 7.27 -7.77 -20.97
C LEU A 407 6.46 -9.00 -21.41
N ALA A 408 7.00 -10.21 -21.20
CA ALA A 408 6.23 -11.44 -21.25
C ALA A 408 5.18 -11.44 -20.14
N LYS A 409 3.97 -11.91 -20.45
CA LYS A 409 2.83 -11.89 -19.52
C LYS A 409 2.09 -13.22 -19.50
N GLU A 410 1.56 -13.58 -18.33
CA GLU A 410 0.75 -14.76 -18.10
C GLU A 410 -0.54 -14.39 -17.37
N HIS A 411 -1.67 -14.94 -17.82
CA HIS A 411 -3.00 -14.65 -17.28
C HIS A 411 -3.45 -15.72 -16.29
N LEU A 412 -3.87 -15.29 -15.10
CA LEU A 412 -4.47 -16.14 -14.07
C LEU A 412 -5.91 -15.71 -13.75
N LEU A 413 -6.87 -16.62 -13.95
CA LEU A 413 -8.23 -16.44 -13.45
C LEU A 413 -8.26 -16.64 -11.92
N ILE A 414 -8.85 -15.68 -11.20
CA ILE A 414 -9.07 -15.75 -9.75
C ILE A 414 -10.55 -15.38 -9.53
N PRO A 415 -11.51 -16.33 -9.52
CA PRO A 415 -12.94 -15.96 -9.58
C PRO A 415 -13.37 -15.09 -8.40
N GLY A 416 -13.79 -13.84 -8.62
CA GLY A 416 -14.12 -12.92 -7.53
C GLY A 416 -14.42 -11.49 -7.95
N ASN A 417 -14.42 -10.57 -6.97
CA ASN A 417 -14.37 -9.13 -7.22
C ASN A 417 -13.22 -8.53 -6.41
N HIS A 418 -12.17 -8.08 -7.09
CA HIS A 418 -10.90 -7.73 -6.45
C HIS A 418 -10.72 -6.24 -6.30
N TYR A 419 -11.45 -5.61 -5.37
CA TYR A 419 -11.13 -4.24 -4.98
C TYR A 419 -9.94 -4.23 -4.00
N THR A 420 -8.79 -4.75 -4.44
CA THR A 420 -7.56 -4.87 -3.64
C THR A 420 -6.40 -4.12 -4.28
N TYR A 421 -5.64 -3.39 -3.46
CA TYR A 421 -4.33 -2.82 -3.79
C TYR A 421 -3.62 -2.48 -2.48
N SER A 422 -2.31 -2.72 -2.45
CA SER A 422 -1.34 -2.52 -1.36
C SER A 422 -0.17 -3.48 -1.67
N ASP A 423 0.75 -3.73 -0.74
CA ASP A 423 1.77 -4.76 -0.93
C ASP A 423 1.17 -6.18 -0.80
N MET A 424 0.67 -6.71 -1.91
CA MET A 424 -0.04 -8.00 -1.99
C MET A 424 0.88 -9.22 -1.90
N THR A 425 2.21 -9.04 -1.96
CA THR A 425 3.21 -10.12 -2.03
C THR A 425 4.26 -10.04 -0.92
N GLY A 426 4.52 -8.85 -0.36
CA GLY A 426 5.63 -8.57 0.57
C GLY A 426 6.87 -8.00 -0.13
N GLY A 427 6.87 -7.93 -1.46
CA GLY A 427 7.98 -7.39 -2.24
C GLY A 427 8.14 -5.87 -2.10
N GLY A 428 7.06 -5.13 -1.83
CA GLY A 428 7.13 -3.70 -1.54
C GLY A 428 7.88 -3.40 -0.24
N LEU A 429 7.61 -4.18 0.82
CA LEU A 429 8.38 -4.12 2.06
C LEU A 429 9.82 -4.62 1.86
N SER A 430 10.00 -5.73 1.14
CA SER A 430 11.34 -6.25 0.83
C SER A 430 12.21 -5.24 0.08
N ALA A 431 11.61 -4.43 -0.81
CA ALA A 431 12.34 -3.46 -1.62
C ALA A 431 12.95 -2.29 -0.83
N VAL A 432 12.37 -1.92 0.32
CA VAL A 432 12.93 -0.88 1.22
C VAL A 432 13.81 -1.43 2.33
N VAL A 433 13.63 -2.70 2.69
CA VAL A 433 14.46 -3.37 3.70
C VAL A 433 15.75 -3.92 3.10
N HIS A 434 15.65 -4.46 1.88
CA HIS A 434 16.76 -5.01 1.10
C HIS A 434 16.89 -4.24 -0.24
N PRO A 435 17.18 -2.92 -0.22
CA PRO A 435 17.37 -2.14 -1.44
C PRO A 435 18.58 -2.67 -2.23
N GLN A 436 18.40 -2.85 -3.54
CA GLN A 436 19.40 -3.43 -4.46
C GLN A 436 20.29 -2.37 -5.12
#